data_AF-S9PXR2-F1
#
_entry.id   AF-S9PXR2-F1
#
_cell.length_a   1.000
_cell.length_b   1.000
_cell.length_c   1.000
_cell.angle_alpha   90.00
_cell.angle_beta   90.00
_cell.angle_gamma   90.00
#
_symmetry.space_group_name_H-M   'P 1'
#
loop_
_entity.id
_entity.type
_entity.pdbx_description
1 polymer ?
#
loop_
_entity_poly.entity_id
_entity_poly.type
_entity_poly.pdbx_seq_one_letter_code
_entity_poly.pdbx_strand_id
1 'polypeptide(L)'
;MKFSRNVSDSRRKQRKAHFAAPSSVRRVLMSAPLSKELREQYNIRSLPVRRDDQVTVVRGSNKGREGKITSVYRKKFLLLIERVTREKANGASTPLGIDASKVVINKLHLDKDRKNLILRKGGKVE
;
A
#
# COMPACT_ATOMS: atom_id res chain seq x y z
N MET A 1 1.93 -29.88 3.00
CA MET A 1 0.62 -29.59 3.64
C MET A 1 0.80 -28.52 4.70
N LYS A 2 -0.27 -27.78 5.03
CA LYS A 2 -0.23 -26.87 6.20
C LYS A 2 -0.25 -27.72 7.48
N PHE A 3 0.63 -27.43 8.44
CA PHE A 3 0.75 -28.18 9.69
C PHE A 3 -0.25 -27.73 10.77
N SER A 4 -0.65 -26.45 10.76
CA SER A 4 -1.59 -25.90 11.74
C SER A 4 -3.04 -26.19 11.35
N ARG A 5 -3.79 -26.83 12.25
CA ARG A 5 -5.22 -27.17 12.07
C ARG A 5 -6.11 -25.93 11.98
N ASN A 6 -5.68 -24.80 12.53
CA ASN A 6 -6.46 -23.55 12.53
C ASN A 6 -6.38 -22.78 11.20
N VAL A 7 -5.50 -23.18 10.27
CA VAL A 7 -5.30 -22.47 9.01
C VAL A 7 -5.96 -23.23 7.86
N SER A 8 -7.01 -22.64 7.28
CA SER A 8 -7.66 -23.22 6.10
C SER A 8 -6.94 -22.84 4.79
N ASP A 9 -6.90 -23.75 3.85
CA ASP A 9 -6.46 -23.65 2.45
C ASP A 9 -7.63 -23.59 1.46
N SER A 10 -8.86 -23.73 1.93
CA SER A 10 -10.07 -23.63 1.10
C SER A 10 -10.14 -22.27 0.38
N ARG A 11 -10.11 -22.32 -0.97
CA ARG A 11 -10.24 -21.14 -1.84
C ARG A 11 -11.47 -20.29 -1.51
N ARG A 12 -12.60 -20.91 -1.20
CA ARG A 12 -13.86 -20.24 -0.84
C ARG A 12 -13.70 -19.41 0.44
N LYS A 13 -13.15 -20.01 1.50
CA LYS A 13 -12.93 -19.34 2.79
C LYS A 13 -11.94 -18.17 2.65
N GLN A 14 -10.85 -18.37 1.91
CA GLN A 14 -9.84 -17.33 1.67
C GLN A 14 -10.39 -16.12 0.89
N ARG A 15 -11.15 -16.36 -0.18
CA ARG A 15 -11.78 -15.27 -0.96
C ARG A 15 -12.80 -14.51 -0.12
N LYS A 16 -13.64 -15.21 0.64
CA LYS A 16 -14.63 -14.58 1.53
C LYS A 16 -13.94 -13.67 2.55
N ALA A 17 -12.87 -14.15 3.19
CA ALA A 17 -12.09 -13.37 4.15
C ALA A 17 -11.48 -12.10 3.53
N HIS A 18 -10.94 -12.19 2.31
CA HIS A 18 -10.36 -11.03 1.63
C HIS A 18 -11.40 -9.98 1.22
N PHE A 19 -12.45 -10.37 0.51
CA PHE A 19 -13.43 -9.41 -0.03
C PHE A 19 -14.37 -8.84 1.04
N ALA A 20 -14.67 -9.61 2.10
CA ALA A 20 -15.49 -9.16 3.22
C ALA A 20 -14.66 -8.51 4.36
N ALA A 21 -13.35 -8.33 4.18
CA ALA A 21 -12.48 -7.77 5.22
C ALA A 21 -12.96 -6.37 5.67
N PRO A 22 -12.98 -6.07 6.99
CA PRO A 22 -13.26 -4.74 7.50
C PRO A 22 -12.10 -3.76 7.23
N SER A 23 -12.35 -2.46 7.37
CA SER A 23 -11.37 -1.39 7.04
C SER A 23 -10.03 -1.52 7.79
N SER A 24 -10.06 -1.97 9.05
CA SER A 24 -8.87 -2.19 9.88
C SER A 24 -7.96 -3.29 9.31
N VAL A 25 -8.56 -4.40 8.84
CA VAL A 25 -7.84 -5.50 8.19
C VAL A 25 -7.33 -5.06 6.82
N ARG A 26 -8.16 -4.34 6.04
CA ARG A 26 -7.76 -3.82 4.73
C ARG A 26 -6.57 -2.87 4.79
N ARG A 27 -6.40 -2.10 5.88
CA ARG A 27 -5.21 -1.29 6.11
C ARG A 27 -3.93 -2.14 6.04
N VAL A 28 -3.93 -3.30 6.67
CA VAL A 28 -2.76 -4.19 6.71
C VAL A 28 -2.56 -4.89 5.37
N LEU A 29 -3.67 -5.35 4.75
CA LEU A 29 -3.63 -5.97 3.42
C LEU A 29 -3.07 -5.02 2.35
N MET A 30 -3.41 -3.74 2.44
CA MET A 30 -2.87 -2.69 1.55
C MET A 30 -1.51 -2.19 2.04
N SER A 31 -0.51 -3.07 2.06
CA SER A 31 0.88 -2.73 2.33
C SER A 31 1.69 -2.60 1.04
N ALA A 32 2.65 -1.67 1.01
CA ALA A 32 3.58 -1.50 -0.09
C ALA A 32 5.03 -1.76 0.36
N PRO A 33 5.88 -2.29 -0.53
CA PRO A 33 7.33 -2.37 -0.29
C PRO A 33 7.96 -0.99 -0.16
N LEU A 34 8.99 -0.88 0.69
CA LEU A 34 9.84 0.31 0.76
C LEU A 34 10.90 0.30 -0.36
N SER A 35 11.40 1.48 -0.74
CA SER A 35 12.57 1.65 -1.62
C SER A 35 13.83 1.05 -0.98
N LYS A 36 14.90 0.84 -1.76
CA LYS A 36 16.14 0.25 -1.23
C LYS A 36 16.74 1.14 -0.13
N GLU A 37 16.81 2.44 -0.37
CA GLU A 37 17.27 3.46 0.59
C GLU A 37 16.47 3.40 1.90
N LEU A 38 15.14 3.38 1.83
CA LEU A 38 14.30 3.30 3.02
C LEU A 38 14.41 1.96 3.76
N ARG A 39 14.71 0.86 3.04
CA ARG A 39 14.94 -0.43 3.69
C ARG A 39 16.23 -0.43 4.48
N GLU A 40 17.29 0.18 3.95
CA GLU A 40 18.56 0.31 4.64
C GLU A 40 18.43 1.22 5.86
N GLN A 41 17.73 2.35 5.73
CA GLN A 41 17.50 3.29 6.83
C GLN A 41 16.66 2.67 7.96
N TYR A 42 15.48 2.14 7.65
CA TYR A 42 14.52 1.69 8.67
C TYR A 42 14.62 0.19 8.99
N ASN A 43 15.41 -0.60 8.24
CA ASN A 43 15.53 -2.06 8.35
C ASN A 43 14.20 -2.82 8.26
N ILE A 44 13.25 -2.34 7.45
CA ILE A 44 11.93 -2.96 7.26
C ILE A 44 11.63 -3.15 5.77
N ARG A 45 11.03 -4.28 5.41
CA ARG A 45 10.68 -4.60 4.02
C ARG A 45 9.45 -3.86 3.47
N SER A 46 8.41 -3.69 4.29
CA SER A 46 7.12 -3.12 3.86
C SER A 46 6.32 -2.47 5.00
N LEU A 47 5.48 -1.50 4.63
CA LEU A 47 4.56 -0.82 5.55
C LEU A 47 3.16 -0.66 4.93
N PRO A 48 2.09 -0.61 5.76
CA PRO A 48 0.77 -0.16 5.35
C PRO A 48 0.85 1.25 4.75
N VAL A 49 0.28 1.43 3.56
CA VAL A 49 0.25 2.74 2.88
C VAL A 49 -0.69 3.71 3.59
N ARG A 50 -0.32 4.99 3.61
CA ARG A 50 -1.13 6.08 4.15
C ARG A 50 -1.23 7.22 3.13
N ARG A 51 -2.21 8.10 3.35
CA ARG A 51 -2.20 9.44 2.77
C ARG A 51 -0.86 10.11 3.07
N ASP A 52 -0.43 10.94 2.14
CA ASP A 52 0.79 11.75 2.23
C ASP A 52 2.13 11.00 2.12
N ASP A 53 2.12 9.67 2.00
CA ASP A 53 3.32 8.94 1.57
C ASP A 53 3.65 9.28 0.11
N GLN A 54 4.95 9.46 -0.20
CA GLN A 54 5.42 9.62 -1.58
C GLN A 54 5.78 8.26 -2.14
N VAL A 55 5.33 8.00 -3.36
CA VAL A 55 5.41 6.69 -3.95
C VAL A 55 5.75 6.70 -5.44
N THR A 56 6.38 5.62 -5.90
CA THR A 56 6.68 5.36 -7.31
C THR A 56 5.95 4.11 -7.78
N VAL A 57 5.33 4.21 -8.94
CA VAL A 57 4.63 3.08 -9.58
C VAL A 57 5.65 2.20 -10.29
N VAL A 58 5.72 0.92 -9.91
CA VAL A 58 6.72 -0.03 -10.46
C VAL A 58 6.17 -0.97 -11.53
N ARG A 59 4.84 -1.12 -11.62
CA ARG A 59 4.18 -2.04 -12.57
C ARG A 59 2.95 -1.40 -13.21
N GLY A 60 2.63 -1.82 -14.43
CA GLY A 60 1.48 -1.35 -15.21
C GLY A 60 1.80 -0.16 -16.13
N SER A 61 0.79 0.40 -16.78
CA SER A 61 0.94 1.44 -17.80
C SER A 61 1.54 2.75 -17.26
N ASN A 62 1.38 3.02 -15.97
CA ASN A 62 1.91 4.22 -15.30
C ASN A 62 3.28 3.97 -14.63
N LYS A 63 4.01 2.93 -15.02
CA LYS A 63 5.32 2.60 -14.46
C LYS A 63 6.29 3.78 -14.59
N GLY A 64 7.07 4.03 -13.54
CA GLY A 64 8.05 5.12 -13.47
C GLY A 64 7.47 6.45 -13.02
N ARG A 65 6.13 6.60 -12.97
CA ARG A 65 5.52 7.81 -12.43
C ARG A 65 5.61 7.82 -10.91
N GLU A 66 5.94 8.99 -10.39
CA GLU A 66 6.00 9.27 -8.95
C GLU A 66 4.92 10.27 -8.55
N GLY A 67 4.47 10.17 -7.31
CA GLY A 67 3.50 11.10 -6.78
C GLY A 67 3.20 10.87 -5.31
N LYS A 68 2.51 11.84 -4.71
CA LYS A 68 2.02 11.75 -3.35
C LYS A 68 0.68 11.00 -3.33
N ILE A 69 0.45 10.16 -2.33
CA ILE A 69 -0.86 9.51 -2.16
C ILE A 69 -1.88 10.55 -1.69
N THR A 70 -2.86 10.86 -2.53
CA THR A 70 -3.98 11.75 -2.20
C THR A 70 -5.00 11.03 -1.30
N SER A 71 -5.38 9.80 -1.67
CA SER A 71 -6.32 9.01 -0.88
C SER A 71 -6.08 7.50 -0.97
N VAL A 72 -6.37 6.82 0.13
CA VAL A 72 -6.34 5.35 0.23
C VAL A 72 -7.77 4.83 0.21
N TYR A 73 -8.24 4.41 -0.95
CA TYR A 73 -9.63 3.96 -1.14
C TYR A 73 -9.78 2.49 -0.77
N ARG A 74 -9.84 2.21 0.53
CA ARG A 74 -9.92 0.84 1.08
C ARG A 74 -11.13 0.04 0.62
N LYS A 75 -12.28 0.69 0.33
CA LYS A 75 -13.47 0.00 -0.18
C LYS A 75 -13.19 -0.72 -1.51
N LYS A 76 -12.37 -0.11 -2.36
CA LYS A 76 -12.01 -0.64 -3.70
C LYS A 76 -10.62 -1.27 -3.77
N PHE A 77 -9.84 -1.29 -2.69
CA PHE A 77 -8.44 -1.72 -2.67
C PHE A 77 -7.53 -0.91 -3.63
N LEU A 78 -7.80 0.40 -3.77
CA LEU A 78 -7.06 1.27 -4.68
C LEU A 78 -6.43 2.46 -3.96
N LEU A 79 -5.33 2.93 -4.51
CA LEU A 79 -4.64 4.16 -4.16
C LEU A 79 -4.90 5.18 -5.27
N LEU A 80 -5.21 6.41 -4.87
CA LEU A 80 -5.21 7.56 -5.77
C LEU A 80 -3.93 8.34 -5.54
N ILE A 81 -3.11 8.45 -6.58
CA ILE A 81 -1.80 9.09 -6.55
C ILE A 81 -1.89 10.39 -7.35
N GLU A 82 -1.32 11.45 -6.81
CA GLU A 82 -1.21 12.73 -7.49
C GLU A 82 -0.46 12.58 -8.82
N ARG A 83 -0.86 13.33 -9.86
CA ARG A 83 -0.30 13.25 -11.23
C ARG A 83 -0.56 11.94 -11.98
N VAL A 84 -1.23 10.97 -11.36
CA VAL A 84 -1.69 9.74 -12.02
C VAL A 84 -3.18 9.86 -12.32
N THR A 85 -3.48 10.66 -13.34
CA THR A 85 -4.83 10.94 -13.84
C THR A 85 -4.98 10.47 -15.28
N ARG A 86 -6.23 10.35 -15.72
CA ARG A 86 -6.65 10.15 -17.10
C ARG A 86 -7.62 11.26 -17.48
N GLU A 87 -7.37 11.85 -18.63
CA GLU A 87 -8.26 12.84 -19.24
C GLU A 87 -9.44 12.14 -19.92
N LYS A 88 -10.63 12.74 -19.77
CA LYS A 88 -11.85 12.34 -20.46
C LYS A 88 -12.00 13.15 -21.76
N ALA A 89 -12.87 12.68 -22.66
CA ALA A 89 -13.21 13.40 -23.90
C ALA A 89 -13.74 14.83 -23.66
N ASN A 90 -14.32 15.10 -22.49
CA ASN A 90 -14.81 16.43 -22.11
C ASN A 90 -13.73 17.33 -21.46
N GLY A 91 -12.44 16.97 -21.54
CA GLY A 91 -11.32 17.72 -20.96
C GLY A 91 -11.14 17.57 -19.44
N ALA A 92 -12.06 16.91 -18.74
CA ALA A 92 -11.94 16.72 -17.29
C ALA A 92 -10.93 15.61 -16.95
N SER A 93 -10.10 15.84 -15.93
CA SER A 93 -9.17 14.84 -15.39
C SER A 93 -9.80 13.97 -14.31
N THR A 94 -9.57 12.65 -14.37
CA THR A 94 -10.00 11.69 -13.34
C THR A 94 -8.82 10.89 -12.79
N PRO A 95 -8.74 10.70 -11.46
CA PRO A 95 -7.64 9.94 -10.88
C PRO A 95 -7.75 8.46 -11.25
N LEU A 96 -6.61 7.85 -11.57
CA LEU A 96 -6.51 6.42 -11.82
C LEU A 96 -6.20 5.70 -10.51
N GLY A 97 -6.93 4.62 -10.25
CA GLY A 97 -6.70 3.77 -9.08
C GLY A 97 -5.55 2.79 -9.33
N ILE A 98 -4.59 2.74 -8.41
CA ILE A 98 -3.45 1.82 -8.45
C ILE A 98 -3.45 0.93 -7.22
N ASP A 99 -3.11 -0.35 -7.39
CA ASP A 99 -2.96 -1.30 -6.28
C ASP A 99 -1.67 -1.04 -5.49
N ALA A 100 -1.74 -1.11 -4.15
CA ALA A 100 -0.59 -0.89 -3.26
C ALA A 100 0.60 -1.83 -3.54
N SER A 101 0.34 -3.05 -4.02
CA SER A 101 1.37 -4.03 -4.38
C SER A 101 2.19 -3.64 -5.62
N LYS A 102 1.69 -2.71 -6.43
CA LYS A 102 2.33 -2.23 -7.68
C LYS A 102 3.12 -0.94 -7.49
N VAL A 103 3.34 -0.57 -6.23
CA VAL A 103 3.90 0.72 -5.83
C VAL A 103 5.03 0.48 -4.84
N VAL A 104 6.03 1.36 -4.85
CA VAL A 104 7.13 1.41 -3.88
C VAL A 104 7.06 2.75 -3.15
N ILE A 105 7.25 2.72 -1.82
CA ILE A 105 7.29 3.95 -1.02
C ILE A 105 8.71 4.53 -1.06
N ASN A 106 8.81 5.81 -1.42
CA ASN A 106 10.06 6.57 -1.46
C ASN A 106 10.25 7.46 -0.24
N LYS A 107 9.18 8.10 0.24
CA LYS A 107 9.20 8.89 1.48
C LYS A 107 7.99 8.58 2.34
N LEU A 108 8.22 8.41 3.64
CA LEU A 108 7.20 8.09 4.63
C LEU A 108 6.66 9.37 5.26
N HIS A 109 5.34 9.44 5.44
CA HIS A 109 4.73 10.42 6.35
C HIS A 109 4.85 9.91 7.80
N LEU A 110 5.81 10.45 8.55
CA LEU A 110 6.15 10.00 9.90
C LEU A 110 5.30 10.70 10.97
N ASP A 111 4.63 9.88 11.78
CA ASP A 111 3.91 10.30 13.00
C ASP A 111 4.40 9.44 14.16
N LYS A 112 4.06 9.82 15.41
CA LYS A 112 4.34 9.02 16.62
C LYS A 112 3.96 7.54 16.44
N ASP A 113 2.76 7.26 15.94
CA ASP A 113 2.28 5.89 15.74
C ASP A 113 3.02 5.15 14.61
N ARG A 114 3.51 5.88 13.60
CA ARG A 114 4.26 5.28 12.51
C ARG A 114 5.67 4.92 12.95
N LYS A 115 6.32 5.78 13.73
CA LYS A 115 7.60 5.48 14.40
C LYS A 115 7.45 4.26 15.30
N ASN A 116 6.41 4.22 16.15
CA ASN A 116 6.10 3.07 17.00
C ASN A 116 5.85 1.78 16.19
N LEU A 117 5.18 1.88 15.04
CA LEU A 117 4.97 0.74 14.15
C LEU A 117 6.26 0.19 13.56
N ILE A 118 7.21 1.07 13.21
CA ILE A 118 8.53 0.69 12.68
C ILE A 118 9.31 -0.03 13.78
N LEU A 119 9.40 0.56 14.98
CA LEU A 119 10.07 -0.06 16.13
C LEU A 119 9.47 -1.43 16.47
N ARG A 120 8.14 -1.55 16.50
CA ARG A 120 7.44 -2.83 16.77
C ARG A 120 7.75 -3.92 15.72
N LYS A 121 8.09 -3.54 14.49
CA LYS A 121 8.49 -4.47 13.43
C LYS A 121 9.97 -4.85 13.51
N GLY A 122 10.71 -4.39 14.52
CA GLY A 122 12.16 -4.60 14.65
C GLY A 122 12.98 -3.66 13.76
N GLY A 123 12.37 -2.59 13.26
CA GLY A 123 13.06 -1.55 12.51
C GLY A 123 13.78 -0.55 13.41
N LYS A 124 14.66 0.23 12.80
CA LYS A 124 15.33 1.37 13.45
C LYS A 124 14.60 2.64 13.08
N VAL A 125 14.48 3.57 14.02
CA VAL A 125 13.95 4.92 13.76
C VAL A 125 15.02 5.87 14.28
N GLU A 126 15.59 6.68 13.40
CA GLU A 126 16.35 7.87 13.79
C GLU A 126 15.42 8.92 14.41
#